data_AF-A0A1E3LXI5-F1
#
_entry.id   AF-A0A1E3LXI5-F1
#
_cell.length_a   1.000
_cell.length_b   1.000
_cell.length_c   1.000
_cell.angle_alpha   90.00
_cell.angle_beta   90.00
_cell.angle_gamma   90.00
#
_symmetry.space_group_name_H-M   'P 1'
#
loop_
_entity.id
_entity.type
_entity.pdbx_description
1 polymer ?
#
loop_
_entity_poly.entity_id
_entity_poly.type
_entity_poly.pdbx_seq_one_letter_code
_entity_poly.pdbx_strand_id
1 'polypeptide(L)'
;MPVNRRIFNLSRRLWKDRSGVALLEFGMTLPILLLLSLTGAELTNYVITRMRVSQIALHLADNAARIGSGSQLQAKQITEADINDLLTGAGLQAGELDLYRNGRVIISSIEPSIVNPANSRIRWQRCRGSKTTRASTYPTAAQRAAGATNDNLPGMGPDGRQVTAPPYGVTMFVEVYYEYQPLVKTSLSPTRDMTEIASMMVRDRRDTVGGANGVYQVSGVTPSTC
;
A
#
# COMPACT_ATOMS: atom_id res chain seq x y z
N MET A 1 -34.49 26.41 69.57
CA MET A 1 -34.24 26.25 68.10
C MET A 1 -32.78 25.86 67.84
N PRO A 2 -32.38 24.57 67.92
CA PRO A 2 -30.98 24.14 67.77
C PRO A 2 -30.58 23.70 66.35
N VAL A 3 -31.53 23.69 65.40
CA VAL A 3 -31.37 23.15 64.04
C VAL A 3 -30.36 23.96 63.20
N ASN A 4 -30.38 25.30 63.29
CA ASN A 4 -29.50 26.16 62.50
C ASN A 4 -28.01 25.96 62.80
N ARG A 5 -27.64 25.63 64.05
CA ARG A 5 -26.23 25.49 64.45
C ARG A 5 -25.60 24.18 63.94
N ARG A 6 -26.40 23.11 63.83
CA ARG A 6 -25.96 21.83 63.24
C ARG A 6 -25.76 21.96 61.73
N ILE A 7 -26.68 22.64 61.03
CA ILE A 7 -26.57 22.88 59.59
C ILE A 7 -25.33 23.73 59.28
N PHE A 8 -25.10 24.81 60.02
CA PHE A 8 -23.90 25.65 59.85
C PHE A 8 -22.58 24.87 60.06
N ASN A 9 -22.54 23.98 61.05
CA ASN A 9 -21.37 23.15 61.31
C ASN A 9 -21.17 22.06 60.25
N LEU A 10 -22.24 21.51 59.67
CA LEU A 10 -22.16 20.57 58.56
C LEU A 10 -21.63 21.27 57.30
N SER A 11 -22.16 22.45 56.97
CA SER A 11 -21.68 23.27 55.84
C SER A 11 -20.22 23.67 56.01
N ARG A 12 -19.78 24.02 57.23
CA ARG A 12 -18.38 24.36 57.51
C ARG A 12 -17.45 23.15 57.45
N ARG A 13 -17.95 21.94 57.75
CA ARG A 13 -17.21 20.68 57.58
C ARG A 13 -17.07 20.31 56.11
N LEU A 14 -18.15 20.37 55.34
CA LEU A 14 -18.13 20.15 53.89
C LEU A 14 -17.21 21.15 53.17
N TRP A 15 -17.23 22.43 53.57
CA TRP A 15 -16.36 23.46 52.99
C TRP A 15 -14.87 23.27 53.33
N LYS A 16 -14.56 22.55 54.41
CA LYS A 16 -13.18 22.18 54.77
C LYS A 16 -12.77 20.79 54.26
N ASP A 17 -13.68 20.05 53.64
CA ASP A 17 -13.41 18.69 53.19
C ASP A 17 -12.58 18.72 51.89
N ARG A 18 -11.37 18.17 51.95
CA ARG A 18 -10.42 18.06 50.83
C ARG A 18 -10.28 16.63 50.30
N SER A 19 -11.04 15.69 50.85
CA SER A 19 -10.90 14.26 50.54
C SER A 19 -11.13 13.90 49.06
N GLY A 20 -11.88 14.74 48.32
CA GLY A 20 -12.18 14.54 46.90
C GLY A 20 -11.34 15.35 45.90
N VAL A 21 -10.39 16.17 46.35
CA VAL A 21 -9.63 17.07 45.45
C VAL A 21 -8.80 16.28 44.45
N ALA A 22 -8.13 15.22 44.90
CA ALA A 22 -7.35 14.34 44.03
C ALA A 22 -8.21 13.63 42.96
N LEU A 23 -9.46 13.27 43.30
CA LEU A 23 -10.39 12.66 42.35
C LEU A 23 -10.82 13.66 41.27
N LEU A 24 -11.05 14.93 41.66
CA LEU A 24 -11.41 16.00 40.74
C LEU A 24 -10.23 16.38 39.83
N GLU A 25 -9.02 16.50 40.38
CA GLU A 25 -7.79 16.76 39.60
C GLU A 25 -7.51 15.64 38.60
N PHE A 26 -7.67 14.38 39.01
CA PHE A 26 -7.59 13.24 38.10
C PHE A 26 -8.68 13.28 37.03
N GLY A 27 -9.94 13.55 37.41
CA GLY A 27 -11.05 13.65 36.47
C GLY A 27 -10.86 14.75 35.43
N MET A 28 -10.22 15.86 35.78
CA MET A 28 -9.92 16.96 34.85
C MET A 28 -8.73 16.66 33.93
N THR A 29 -7.73 15.92 34.41
CA THR A 29 -6.54 15.58 33.60
C THR A 29 -6.73 14.34 32.72
N LEU A 30 -7.62 13.42 33.13
CA LEU A 30 -7.89 12.17 32.42
C LEU A 30 -8.28 12.37 30.93
N PRO A 31 -9.16 13.32 30.54
CA PRO A 31 -9.50 13.53 29.13
C PRO A 31 -8.29 13.93 28.28
N ILE A 32 -7.40 14.76 28.82
CA ILE A 32 -6.19 15.21 28.13
C ILE A 32 -5.23 14.03 27.97
N LEU A 33 -5.02 13.26 29.05
CA LEU A 33 -4.17 12.08 29.04
C LEU A 33 -4.68 11.05 28.02
N LEU A 34 -5.99 10.75 28.03
CA LEU A 34 -6.61 9.82 27.07
C LEU A 34 -6.46 10.30 25.63
N LEU A 35 -6.71 11.58 25.37
CA LEU A 35 -6.60 12.12 24.01
C LEU A 35 -5.16 11.99 23.48
N LEU A 36 -4.15 12.32 24.31
CA LEU A 36 -2.75 12.17 23.94
C LEU A 36 -2.35 10.70 23.72
N SER A 37 -2.74 9.81 24.65
CA SER A 37 -2.39 8.38 24.55
C SER A 37 -3.05 7.69 23.36
N LEU A 38 -4.35 7.93 23.13
CA LEU A 38 -5.07 7.32 22.01
C LEU A 38 -4.59 7.88 20.67
N THR A 39 -4.31 9.17 20.58
CA THR A 39 -3.76 9.77 19.35
C THR A 39 -2.35 9.26 19.08
N GLY A 40 -1.51 9.11 20.10
CA GLY A 40 -0.18 8.54 19.97
C GLY A 40 -0.21 7.08 19.52
N ALA A 41 -1.12 6.27 20.08
CA ALA A 41 -1.33 4.89 19.66
C ALA A 41 -1.82 4.78 18.21
N GLU A 42 -2.81 5.60 17.83
CA GLU A 42 -3.35 5.63 16.47
C GLU A 42 -2.29 6.05 15.44
N LEU A 43 -1.51 7.09 15.75
CA LEU A 43 -0.44 7.56 14.87
C LEU A 43 0.66 6.50 14.71
N THR A 44 1.02 5.82 15.80
CA THR A 44 2.01 4.74 15.76
C THR A 44 1.51 3.57 14.89
N ASN A 45 0.26 3.16 15.06
CA ASN A 45 -0.35 2.11 14.22
C ASN A 45 -0.42 2.52 12.75
N TYR A 46 -0.78 3.78 12.47
CA TYR A 46 -0.79 4.33 11.12
C TYR A 46 0.60 4.27 10.46
N VAL A 47 1.64 4.71 11.17
CA VAL A 47 3.02 4.69 10.66
C VAL A 47 3.52 3.26 10.45
N ILE A 48 3.28 2.35 11.40
CA ILE A 48 3.66 0.93 11.26
C ILE A 48 2.94 0.29 10.07
N THR A 49 1.65 0.54 9.91
CA THR A 49 0.88 0.00 8.79
C THR A 49 1.43 0.51 7.47
N ARG A 50 1.71 1.81 7.36
CA ARG A 50 2.31 2.40 6.17
C ARG A 50 3.68 1.80 5.85
N MET A 51 4.54 1.60 6.85
CA MET A 51 5.83 0.93 6.68
C MET A 51 5.66 -0.50 6.16
N ARG A 52 4.73 -1.27 6.70
CA ARG A 52 4.45 -2.65 6.24
C ARG A 52 3.96 -2.66 4.80
N VAL A 53 3.05 -1.76 4.42
CA VAL A 53 2.55 -1.62 3.04
C VAL A 53 3.69 -1.26 2.08
N SER A 54 4.58 -0.35 2.49
CA SER A 54 5.77 0.04 1.71
C SER A 54 6.75 -1.13 1.54
N GLN A 55 6.99 -1.91 2.59
CA GLN A 55 7.80 -3.13 2.51
C GLN A 55 7.20 -4.17 1.57
N ILE A 56 5.88 -4.38 1.59
CA ILE A 56 5.20 -5.29 0.65
C ILE A 56 5.44 -4.83 -0.79
N ALA A 57 5.30 -3.53 -1.08
CA ALA A 57 5.57 -3.00 -2.41
C ALA A 57 7.02 -3.28 -2.86
N LEU A 58 7.99 -3.01 -1.98
CA LEU A 58 9.42 -3.23 -2.26
C LEU A 58 9.75 -4.71 -2.47
N HIS A 59 9.27 -5.60 -1.61
CA HIS A 59 9.51 -7.03 -1.73
C HIS A 59 8.84 -7.61 -2.97
N LEU A 60 7.63 -7.15 -3.29
CA LEU A 60 6.95 -7.56 -4.51
C LEU A 60 7.70 -7.10 -5.76
N ALA A 61 8.27 -5.87 -5.76
CA ALA A 61 9.08 -5.38 -6.86
C ALA A 61 10.39 -6.18 -7.04
N ASP A 62 11.11 -6.50 -5.95
CA ASP A 62 12.34 -7.33 -6.01
C ASP A 62 12.03 -8.76 -6.46
N ASN A 63 11.00 -9.38 -5.90
CA ASN A 63 10.57 -10.72 -6.32
C ASN A 63 10.17 -10.70 -7.80
N ALA A 64 9.38 -9.71 -8.25
CA ALA A 64 9.00 -9.55 -9.65
C ALA A 64 10.21 -9.35 -10.59
N ALA A 65 11.25 -8.68 -10.12
CA ALA A 65 12.50 -8.49 -10.87
C ALA A 65 13.34 -9.77 -10.99
N ARG A 66 13.05 -10.80 -10.18
CA ARG A 66 13.80 -12.06 -10.13
C ARG A 66 13.06 -13.29 -10.66
N ILE A 67 11.73 -13.22 -10.81
CA ILE A 67 10.96 -14.35 -11.38
C ILE A 67 11.35 -14.67 -12.82
N GLY A 68 11.00 -15.88 -13.23
CA GLY A 68 11.19 -16.39 -14.57
C GLY A 68 12.11 -17.61 -14.58
N SER A 69 11.82 -18.51 -15.50
CA SER A 69 12.57 -19.74 -15.71
C SER A 69 13.36 -19.66 -17.02
N GLY A 70 14.47 -20.41 -17.07
CA GLY A 70 15.37 -20.44 -18.22
C GLY A 70 16.84 -20.50 -17.82
N SER A 71 17.70 -20.73 -18.81
CA SER A 71 19.16 -20.68 -18.66
C SER A 71 19.66 -19.23 -18.71
N GLN A 72 20.79 -18.95 -18.07
CA GLN A 72 21.43 -17.62 -18.11
C GLN A 72 21.87 -17.20 -19.52
N LEU A 73 21.98 -18.16 -20.44
CA LEU A 73 22.30 -17.92 -21.86
C LEU A 73 21.07 -17.52 -22.70
N GLN A 74 19.86 -17.63 -22.16
CA GLN A 74 18.62 -17.32 -22.86
C GLN A 74 17.81 -16.25 -22.11
N ALA A 75 16.89 -15.61 -22.83
CA ALA A 75 15.95 -14.68 -22.21
C ALA A 75 15.01 -15.48 -21.30
N LYS A 76 14.94 -15.13 -20.02
CA LYS A 76 14.05 -15.79 -19.06
C LYS A 76 12.60 -15.57 -19.44
N GLN A 77 11.84 -16.66 -19.46
CA GLN A 77 10.41 -16.63 -19.71
C GLN A 77 9.67 -16.53 -18.38
N ILE A 78 8.60 -15.74 -18.37
CA ILE A 78 7.69 -15.63 -17.22
C ILE A 78 6.32 -16.19 -17.60
N THR A 79 5.68 -16.87 -16.66
CA THR A 79 4.36 -17.46 -16.85
C THR A 79 3.30 -16.73 -16.03
N GLU A 80 2.02 -16.93 -16.35
CA GLU A 80 0.93 -16.46 -15.48
C GLU A 80 0.96 -17.09 -14.09
N ALA A 81 1.45 -18.33 -13.99
CA ALA A 81 1.63 -18.99 -12.70
C ALA A 81 2.64 -18.20 -11.84
N ASP A 82 3.80 -17.84 -12.41
CA ASP A 82 4.81 -17.04 -11.69
C ASP A 82 4.25 -15.72 -11.16
N ILE A 83 3.45 -15.01 -11.97
CA ILE A 83 2.85 -13.74 -11.55
C ILE A 83 1.76 -13.94 -10.50
N ASN A 84 0.94 -15.00 -10.64
CA ASN A 84 -0.06 -15.35 -9.65
C ASN A 84 0.58 -15.76 -8.31
N ASP A 85 1.73 -16.43 -8.34
CA ASP A 85 2.49 -16.81 -7.15
C ASP A 85 3.08 -15.58 -6.44
N LEU A 86 3.59 -14.59 -7.20
CA LEU A 86 4.00 -13.30 -6.63
C LEU A 86 2.87 -12.59 -5.90
N LEU A 87 1.69 -12.53 -6.53
CA LEU A 87 0.51 -11.94 -5.92
C LEU A 87 0.07 -12.76 -4.70
N THR A 88 0.07 -14.09 -4.77
CA THR A 88 -0.24 -14.91 -3.59
C THR A 88 0.75 -14.65 -2.44
N GLY A 89 2.04 -14.58 -2.75
CA GLY A 89 3.11 -14.24 -1.81
C GLY A 89 2.93 -12.87 -1.16
N ALA A 90 2.52 -11.84 -1.92
CA ALA A 90 2.24 -10.51 -1.37
C ALA A 90 1.07 -10.53 -0.36
N GLY A 91 0.04 -11.35 -0.61
CA GLY A 91 -1.06 -11.54 0.34
C GLY A 91 -0.61 -12.23 1.62
N LEU A 92 0.23 -13.27 1.51
CA LEU A 92 0.79 -13.97 2.66
C LEU A 92 1.72 -13.06 3.48
N GLN A 93 2.57 -12.28 2.81
CA GLN A 93 3.47 -11.33 3.46
C GLN A 93 2.73 -10.21 4.19
N ALA A 94 1.53 -9.84 3.72
CA ALA A 94 0.72 -8.85 4.39
C ALA A 94 0.25 -9.27 5.79
N GLY A 95 0.19 -10.58 6.05
CA GLY A 95 -0.28 -11.14 7.32
C GLY A 95 -1.67 -10.59 7.69
N GLU A 96 -1.79 -10.06 8.90
CA GLU A 96 -3.05 -9.57 9.47
C GLU A 96 -3.64 -8.31 8.80
N LEU A 97 -2.95 -7.70 7.83
CA LEU A 97 -3.50 -6.53 7.12
C LEU A 97 -4.72 -6.87 6.25
N ASP A 98 -4.88 -8.15 5.89
CA ASP A 98 -5.92 -8.59 4.95
C ASP A 98 -5.92 -7.73 3.68
N LEU A 99 -4.75 -7.71 3.03
CA LEU A 99 -4.41 -6.83 1.92
C LEU A 99 -5.41 -6.91 0.78
N TYR A 100 -5.99 -8.08 0.50
CA TYR A 100 -6.91 -8.25 -0.61
C TYR A 100 -8.36 -7.91 -0.30
N ARG A 101 -8.76 -7.84 0.98
CA ARG A 101 -10.04 -7.25 1.35
C ARG A 101 -9.95 -5.73 1.45
N ASN A 102 -8.86 -5.23 2.05
CA ASN A 102 -8.71 -3.81 2.40
C ASN A 102 -7.91 -2.99 1.39
N GLY A 103 -7.31 -3.63 0.38
CA GLY A 103 -6.43 -2.98 -0.57
C GLY A 103 -6.51 -3.53 -1.99
N ARG A 104 -5.60 -3.04 -2.82
CA ARG A 104 -5.38 -3.50 -4.19
C ARG A 104 -3.89 -3.38 -4.54
N VAL A 105 -3.35 -4.46 -5.06
CA VAL A 105 -1.96 -4.57 -5.52
C VAL A 105 -1.96 -4.59 -7.04
N ILE A 106 -1.09 -3.79 -7.66
CA ILE A 106 -0.92 -3.71 -9.10
C ILE A 106 0.56 -3.86 -9.41
N ILE A 107 0.90 -4.76 -10.33
CA ILE A 107 2.26 -5.00 -10.82
C ILE A 107 2.26 -4.71 -12.31
N SER A 108 3.20 -3.89 -12.74
CA SER A 108 3.38 -3.48 -14.13
C SER A 108 4.81 -3.79 -14.57
N SER A 109 4.97 -4.33 -15.77
CA SER A 109 6.28 -4.46 -16.41
C SER A 109 6.45 -3.32 -17.41
N ILE A 110 7.54 -2.56 -17.26
CA ILE A 110 7.88 -1.47 -18.17
C ILE A 110 9.17 -1.72 -18.95
N GLU A 111 9.18 -1.21 -20.17
CA GLU A 111 10.29 -1.25 -21.12
C GLU A 111 10.45 0.10 -21.80
N PRO A 112 11.59 0.36 -22.46
CA PRO A 112 11.72 1.49 -23.35
C PRO A 112 10.62 1.48 -24.43
N SER A 113 10.09 2.66 -24.72
CA SER A 113 9.14 2.85 -25.81
C SER A 113 9.79 2.60 -27.17
N ILE A 114 8.99 2.10 -28.11
CA ILE A 114 9.39 2.03 -29.52
C ILE A 114 9.23 3.36 -30.26
N VAL A 115 8.51 4.33 -29.67
CA VAL A 115 8.28 5.67 -30.23
C VAL A 115 9.41 6.61 -29.86
N ASN A 116 9.74 6.68 -28.56
CA ASN A 116 10.88 7.43 -28.06
C ASN A 116 11.62 6.59 -26.99
N PRO A 117 12.84 6.08 -27.25
CA PRO A 117 13.57 5.27 -26.28
C PRO A 117 13.87 5.94 -24.94
N ALA A 118 13.75 7.27 -24.83
CA ALA A 118 13.84 7.99 -23.55
C ALA A 118 12.59 7.82 -22.67
N ASN A 119 11.47 7.41 -23.26
CA ASN A 119 10.20 7.15 -22.61
C ASN A 119 10.01 5.64 -22.38
N SER A 120 9.05 5.31 -21.54
CA SER A 120 8.67 3.95 -21.16
C SER A 120 7.30 3.56 -21.72
N ARG A 121 7.09 2.26 -21.88
CA ARG A 121 5.78 1.66 -22.15
C ARG A 121 5.53 0.52 -21.17
N ILE A 122 4.26 0.30 -20.84
CA ILE A 122 3.84 -0.86 -20.03
C ILE A 122 3.62 -2.04 -20.97
N ARG A 123 4.28 -3.16 -20.74
CA ARG A 123 4.12 -4.39 -21.55
C ARG A 123 2.92 -5.21 -21.11
N TRP A 124 2.80 -5.38 -19.81
CA TRP A 124 1.69 -6.07 -19.17
C TRP A 124 1.49 -5.52 -17.77
N GLN A 125 0.27 -5.74 -17.26
CA GLN A 125 -0.13 -5.35 -15.92
C GLN A 125 -0.99 -6.46 -15.32
N ARG A 126 -0.79 -6.77 -14.04
CA ARG A 126 -1.60 -7.72 -13.28
C ARG A 126 -1.96 -7.11 -11.93
N CYS A 127 -3.09 -7.48 -11.37
CA CYS A 127 -3.49 -6.98 -10.06
C CYS A 127 -4.39 -7.94 -9.29
N ARG A 128 -4.47 -7.70 -7.98
CA ARG A 128 -5.30 -8.46 -7.06
C ARG A 128 -5.79 -7.59 -5.92
N GLY A 129 -7.01 -7.81 -5.47
CA GLY A 129 -7.63 -7.12 -4.34
C GLY A 129 -9.02 -6.57 -4.64
N SER A 130 -9.80 -6.38 -3.59
CA SER A 130 -11.24 -6.06 -3.65
C SER A 130 -11.51 -4.57 -3.87
N LYS A 131 -10.52 -3.70 -3.63
CA LYS A 131 -10.65 -2.24 -3.82
C LYS A 131 -10.55 -1.87 -5.31
N THR A 132 -11.46 -2.38 -6.12
CA THR A 132 -11.41 -2.27 -7.58
C THR A 132 -11.65 -0.86 -8.11
N THR A 133 -12.28 0.00 -7.30
CA THR A 133 -12.45 1.44 -7.59
C THR A 133 -11.13 2.21 -7.65
N ARG A 134 -10.05 1.65 -7.08
CA ARG A 134 -8.69 2.16 -7.28
C ARG A 134 -8.10 1.48 -8.51
N ALA A 135 -8.21 2.13 -9.66
CA ALA A 135 -7.50 1.75 -10.86
C ALA A 135 -6.03 2.21 -10.77
N SER A 136 -5.14 1.61 -11.57
CA SER A 136 -3.80 2.15 -11.77
C SER A 136 -3.91 3.57 -12.31
N THR A 137 -2.99 4.44 -11.89
CA THR A 137 -2.88 5.79 -12.44
C THR A 137 -2.44 5.76 -13.91
N TYR A 138 -1.91 4.61 -14.35
CA TYR A 138 -1.38 4.40 -15.69
C TYR A 138 -2.36 3.61 -16.57
N PRO A 139 -2.35 3.84 -17.89
CA PRO A 139 -3.27 3.19 -18.81
C PRO A 139 -3.16 1.67 -18.75
N THR A 140 -4.31 1.01 -18.67
CA THR A 140 -4.45 -0.45 -18.64
C THR A 140 -4.01 -1.08 -19.97
N ALA A 141 -3.79 -2.40 -19.96
CA ALA A 141 -3.53 -3.16 -21.18
C ALA A 141 -4.62 -2.99 -22.26
N ALA A 142 -5.90 -2.86 -21.86
CA ALA A 142 -7.02 -2.63 -22.77
C ALA A 142 -6.97 -1.23 -23.40
N GLN A 143 -6.60 -0.21 -22.63
CA GLN A 143 -6.43 1.17 -23.13
C GLN A 143 -5.20 1.31 -24.05
N ARG A 144 -4.23 0.37 -23.99
CA ARG A 144 -3.09 0.32 -24.92
C ARG A 144 -3.45 -0.28 -26.28
N ALA A 145 -4.38 -1.25 -26.32
CA ALA A 145 -4.82 -1.89 -27.57
C ALA A 145 -5.57 -0.92 -28.52
N ALA A 146 -6.02 0.24 -28.03
CA ALA A 146 -6.71 1.27 -28.80
C ALA A 146 -5.81 2.21 -29.63
N GLY A 147 -4.49 2.00 -29.63
CA GLY A 147 -3.56 2.65 -30.56
C GLY A 147 -2.91 3.96 -30.08
N ALA A 148 -1.57 3.95 -30.10
CA ALA A 148 -0.65 5.06 -30.42
C ALA A 148 -0.28 6.17 -29.40
N THR A 149 -0.88 6.33 -28.21
CA THR A 149 -0.41 7.36 -27.24
C THR A 149 0.09 6.82 -25.90
N ASN A 150 -0.21 5.56 -25.57
CA ASN A 150 0.03 4.98 -24.24
C ASN A 150 1.32 4.14 -24.13
N ASP A 151 2.05 4.02 -25.23
CA ASP A 151 3.35 3.35 -25.31
C ASP A 151 4.52 4.35 -25.20
N ASN A 152 4.27 5.60 -24.78
CA ASN A 152 5.28 6.67 -24.77
C ASN A 152 5.21 7.52 -23.48
N LEU A 153 5.15 6.86 -22.33
CA LEU A 153 5.09 7.50 -21.01
C LEU A 153 6.46 8.08 -20.64
N PRO A 154 6.57 9.33 -20.13
CA PRO A 154 7.85 9.86 -19.63
C PRO A 154 8.52 8.96 -18.57
N GLY A 155 7.70 8.25 -17.79
CA GLY A 155 8.08 7.21 -16.85
C GLY A 155 6.90 6.87 -15.94
N MET A 156 7.12 5.98 -14.97
CA MET A 156 6.13 5.65 -13.94
C MET A 156 6.57 6.17 -12.58
N GLY A 157 5.71 6.91 -11.92
CA GLY A 157 5.90 7.47 -10.59
C GLY A 157 5.36 8.91 -10.50
N PRO A 158 5.43 9.52 -9.32
CA PRO A 158 5.12 10.94 -9.13
C PRO A 158 6.01 11.81 -10.01
N ASP A 159 5.49 12.96 -10.41
CA ASP A 159 6.23 13.92 -11.23
C ASP A 159 7.57 14.31 -10.58
N GLY A 160 8.62 14.36 -11.40
CA GLY A 160 10.00 14.59 -10.93
C GLY A 160 10.66 13.39 -10.23
N ARG A 161 9.94 12.29 -10.01
CA ARG A 161 10.39 11.05 -9.36
C ARG A 161 10.03 9.80 -10.18
N GLN A 162 9.92 9.98 -11.49
CA GLN A 162 9.52 8.94 -12.42
C GLN A 162 10.66 7.93 -12.62
N VAL A 163 10.27 6.68 -12.75
CA VAL A 163 11.14 5.55 -13.02
C VAL A 163 10.98 5.15 -14.47
N THR A 164 12.11 4.91 -15.12
CA THR A 164 12.19 4.41 -16.49
C THR A 164 12.86 3.04 -16.52
N ALA A 165 12.66 2.31 -17.62
CA ALA A 165 13.40 1.09 -17.87
C ALA A 165 14.80 1.42 -18.44
N PRO A 166 15.85 0.66 -18.07
CA PRO A 166 17.14 0.81 -18.70
C PRO A 166 17.07 0.44 -20.19
N PRO A 167 18.01 0.92 -21.02
CA PRO A 167 18.06 0.55 -22.43
C PRO A 167 18.09 -0.97 -22.60
N TYR A 168 17.17 -1.49 -23.43
CA TYR A 168 17.00 -2.94 -23.68
C TYR A 168 16.66 -3.79 -22.45
N GLY A 169 16.31 -3.18 -21.32
CA GLY A 169 15.94 -3.87 -20.10
C GLY A 169 14.49 -3.64 -19.71
N VAL A 170 14.13 -4.26 -18.59
CA VAL A 170 12.77 -4.22 -18.03
C VAL A 170 12.87 -3.67 -16.61
N THR A 171 11.93 -2.82 -16.22
CA THR A 171 11.72 -2.45 -14.82
C THR A 171 10.35 -2.95 -14.38
N MET A 172 10.29 -3.53 -13.18
CA MET A 172 9.04 -3.87 -12.53
C MET A 172 8.59 -2.67 -11.69
N PHE A 173 7.35 -2.25 -11.86
CA PHE A 173 6.74 -1.16 -11.11
C PHE A 173 5.52 -1.69 -10.36
N VAL A 174 5.48 -1.48 -9.05
CA VAL A 174 4.45 -1.98 -8.16
C VAL A 174 3.74 -0.81 -7.49
N GLU A 175 2.41 -0.88 -7.48
CA GLU A 175 1.53 0.01 -6.72
C GLU A 175 0.76 -0.83 -5.70
N VAL A 176 0.84 -0.47 -4.43
CA VAL A 176 0.03 -1.06 -3.37
C VAL A 176 -0.84 0.02 -2.77
N TYR A 177 -2.14 -0.09 -3.03
CA TYR A 177 -3.16 0.69 -2.35
C TYR A 177 -3.69 -0.08 -1.15
N TYR A 178 -3.85 0.60 -0.02
CA TYR A 178 -4.42 0.04 1.19
C TYR A 178 -5.32 1.08 1.89
N GLU A 179 -6.54 0.66 2.22
CA GLU A 179 -7.43 1.44 3.08
C GLU A 179 -7.15 1.12 4.55
N TYR A 180 -6.53 2.07 5.23
CA TYR A 180 -6.15 1.98 6.63
C TYR A 180 -7.34 1.71 7.56
N GLN A 181 -7.12 0.77 8.48
CA GLN A 181 -8.07 0.36 9.51
C GLN A 181 -7.64 0.96 10.85
N PRO A 182 -8.33 2.01 11.35
CA PRO A 182 -7.95 2.67 12.59
C PRO A 182 -8.25 1.80 13.81
N LEU A 183 -7.50 2.02 14.89
CA LEU A 183 -7.72 1.32 16.16
C LEU A 183 -8.89 1.92 16.94
N VAL A 184 -9.02 3.24 16.91
CA VAL A 184 -9.99 3.98 17.73
C VAL A 184 -10.97 4.74 16.85
N LYS A 185 -10.47 5.71 16.07
CA LYS A 185 -11.28 6.57 15.21
C LYS A 185 -10.46 7.10 14.03
N THR A 186 -11.14 7.23 12.90
CA THR A 186 -10.57 7.79 11.66
C THR A 186 -10.06 9.23 11.81
N SER A 187 -10.71 10.05 12.65
CA SER A 187 -10.34 11.46 12.87
C SER A 187 -8.99 11.66 13.56
N LEU A 188 -8.44 10.61 14.17
CA LEU A 188 -7.13 10.64 14.82
C LEU A 188 -5.99 10.17 13.89
N SER A 189 -6.33 9.70 12.69
CA SER A 189 -5.38 9.29 11.66
C SER A 189 -5.26 10.37 10.57
N PRO A 190 -4.07 10.59 9.97
CA PRO A 190 -3.90 11.63 8.94
C PRO A 190 -4.75 11.42 7.69
N THR A 191 -4.88 10.18 7.23
CA THR A 191 -5.69 9.78 6.08
C THR A 191 -6.05 8.30 6.20
N ARG A 192 -7.11 7.87 5.51
CA ARG A 192 -7.46 6.45 5.39
C ARG A 192 -6.81 5.79 4.18
N ASP A 193 -6.35 6.58 3.22
CA ASP A 193 -5.82 6.07 1.97
C ASP A 193 -4.29 6.05 2.03
N MET A 194 -3.73 4.86 1.87
CA MET A 194 -2.29 4.65 1.73
C MET A 194 -2.00 4.13 0.32
N THR A 195 -1.14 4.83 -0.41
CA THR A 195 -0.60 4.36 -1.68
C THR A 195 0.91 4.34 -1.57
N GLU A 196 1.48 3.15 -1.67
CA GLU A 196 2.93 2.94 -1.68
C GLU A 196 3.33 2.39 -3.04
N ILE A 197 4.46 2.88 -3.55
CA ILE A 197 4.99 2.46 -4.83
C ILE A 197 6.42 1.98 -4.67
N ALA A 198 6.80 1.01 -5.48
CA ALA A 198 8.15 0.50 -5.54
C ALA A 198 8.50 0.14 -6.97
N SER A 199 9.79 0.17 -7.29
CA SER A 199 10.26 -0.26 -8.59
C SER A 199 11.60 -0.96 -8.48
N MET A 200 11.83 -1.91 -9.36
CA MET A 200 13.11 -2.61 -9.44
C MET A 200 13.42 -3.05 -10.86
N MET A 201 14.64 -2.77 -11.31
CA MET A 201 15.13 -3.23 -12.61
C MET A 201 15.29 -4.75 -12.57
N VAL A 202 14.80 -5.41 -13.62
CA VAL A 202 15.04 -6.84 -13.86
C VAL A 202 16.53 -7.01 -14.13
N ARG A 203 17.17 -7.91 -13.37
CA ARG A 203 18.63 -8.11 -13.43
C ARG A 203 19.05 -9.01 -14.58
N ASP A 204 18.21 -9.98 -14.91
CA ASP A 204 18.45 -10.93 -16.00
C ASP A 204 17.74 -10.47 -17.28
N ARG A 205 18.24 -10.92 -18.43
CA ARG A 205 17.53 -10.73 -19.69
C ARG A 205 16.19 -11.45 -19.64
N ARG A 206 15.09 -10.73 -19.91
CA ARG A 206 13.73 -11.27 -19.93
C ARG A 206 13.23 -11.42 -21.37
N ASP A 207 12.45 -12.45 -21.65
CA ASP A 207 11.74 -12.56 -22.91
C ASP A 207 10.50 -11.67 -22.85
N THR A 208 10.45 -10.70 -23.75
CA THR A 208 9.44 -9.66 -23.77
C THR A 208 8.56 -9.77 -25.00
N VAL A 209 8.88 -10.68 -25.92
CA VAL A 209 8.23 -10.83 -27.22
C VAL A 209 7.35 -12.07 -27.25
N GLY A 210 7.82 -13.18 -26.67
CA GLY A 210 7.08 -14.43 -26.65
C GLY A 210 5.78 -14.39 -25.84
N GLY A 211 4.89 -15.36 -26.11
CA GLY A 211 3.59 -15.43 -25.43
C GLY A 211 2.71 -14.18 -25.67
N ALA A 212 1.95 -13.78 -24.66
CA ALA A 212 1.13 -12.57 -24.68
C ALA A 212 1.90 -11.38 -24.06
N ASN A 213 2.73 -10.70 -24.86
CA ASN A 213 3.59 -9.59 -24.44
C ASN A 213 4.67 -9.97 -23.40
N GLY A 214 5.34 -11.10 -23.60
CA GLY A 214 6.37 -11.63 -22.70
C GLY A 214 5.84 -12.52 -21.59
N VAL A 215 4.53 -12.81 -21.55
CA VAL A 215 3.90 -13.67 -20.53
C VAL A 215 3.33 -14.92 -21.17
N TYR A 216 3.81 -16.09 -20.71
CA TYR A 216 3.41 -17.40 -21.20
C TYR A 216 2.21 -17.93 -20.40
N GLN A 217 1.20 -18.42 -21.11
CA GLN A 217 0.01 -19.00 -20.49
C GLN A 217 0.30 -20.42 -20.01
N VAL A 218 -0.26 -20.79 -18.87
CA VAL A 218 -0.18 -22.14 -18.30
C VAL A 218 -1.59 -22.71 -18.28
N SER A 219 -1.75 -23.96 -18.73
CA SER A 219 -3.06 -24.62 -18.76
C SER A 219 -3.69 -24.64 -17.36
N GLY A 220 -4.96 -24.19 -17.27
CA GLY A 220 -5.69 -24.10 -15.99
C GLY A 220 -5.37 -22.87 -15.13
N VAL A 221 -4.49 -21.96 -15.57
CA VAL A 221 -4.15 -20.75 -14.82
C VAL A 221 -4.82 -19.53 -15.45
N THR A 222 -5.62 -18.80 -14.67
CA THR A 222 -6.28 -17.58 -15.14
C THR A 222 -5.40 -16.35 -14.88
N PRO A 223 -5.24 -15.43 -15.86
CA PRO A 223 -4.53 -14.18 -15.66
C PRO A 223 -5.22 -13.29 -14.60
N SER A 224 -4.45 -12.76 -13.65
CA SER A 224 -4.92 -11.78 -12.66
C SER A 224 -5.09 -10.39 -13.31
N THR A 225 -6.20 -10.19 -14.02
CA THR A 225 -6.46 -8.99 -14.81
C THR A 225 -6.79 -7.75 -13.99
N CYS A 226 -6.43 -6.60 -14.55
CA CYS A 226 -6.91 -5.28 -14.19
C CYS A 226 -7.90 -4.84 -15.26
#